data_AF-A0A967SSY2-F1
#
_entry.id   AF-A0A967SSY2-F1
#
_cell.length_a   1.000
_cell.length_b   1.000
_cell.length_c   1.000
_cell.angle_alpha   90.00
_cell.angle_beta   90.00
_cell.angle_gamma   90.00
#
_symmetry.space_group_name_H-M   'P 1'
#
loop_
_entity.id
_entity.type
_entity.pdbx_description
1 polymer ?
#
loop_
_entity_poly.entity_id
_entity_poly.type
_entity_poly.pdbx_seq_one_letter_code
_entity_poly.pdbx_strand_id
1 'polypeptide(L)' 'MKNFSIATRQNQNVSILDISGELDAHTASQLENTLKSLIDNQNYSIVVNCSGLDYIASAGLG' A
#
# COMPACT_ATOMS: atom_id res chain seq x y z
N MET A 1 9.27 7.60 15.33
CA MET A 1 8.84 7.94 13.96
C MET A 1 8.05 6.74 13.46
N LYS A 2 6.84 6.93 12.92
CA LYS A 2 6.07 5.82 12.37
C LYS A 2 6.73 5.37 11.07
N ASN A 3 7.27 4.16 11.03
CA ASN A 3 8.08 3.67 9.93
C ASN A 3 7.21 3.02 8.84
N PHE A 4 6.24 3.74 8.29
CA PHE A 4 5.45 3.22 7.18
C PHE A 4 6.15 3.49 5.85
N SER A 5 6.34 2.45 5.05
CA SER A 5 6.91 2.57 3.71
C SER A 5 6.19 1.68 2.71
N ILE A 6 6.16 2.14 1.46
CA ILE A 6 5.60 1.41 0.33
C ILE A 6 6.68 1.31 -0.74
N ALA A 7 6.97 0.09 -1.18
CA ALA A 7 7.75 -0.16 -2.37
C ALA A 7 6.85 -0.76 -3.46
N THR A 8 6.90 -0.18 -4.65
CA THR A 8 6.14 -0.68 -5.80
C THR A 8 7.05 -1.49 -6.70
N ARG A 9 6.66 -2.71 -7.00
CA ARG A 9 7.31 -3.55 -8.01
C ARG A 9 6.27 -4.03 -9.01
N GLN A 10 6.72 -4.29 -10.23
CA GLN A 10 5.84 -4.77 -11.29
C GLN A 10 6.21 -6.21 -11.64
N ASN A 11 5.20 -7.08 -11.69
CA ASN A 11 5.33 -8.44 -12.14
C ASN A 11 4.32 -8.69 -13.26
N GLN A 12 4.82 -8.70 -14.50
CA GLN A 12 3.97 -8.78 -15.70
C GLN A 12 2.91 -7.66 -15.69
N ASN A 13 1.63 -8.02 -15.69
CA ASN A 13 0.50 -7.09 -15.66
C ASN A 13 0.04 -6.75 -14.24
N VAL A 14 0.74 -7.22 -13.20
CA VAL A 14 0.36 -7.03 -11.80
C VAL A 14 1.31 -6.04 -11.13
N SER A 15 0.73 -4.99 -10.55
CA SER A 15 1.42 -4.07 -9.65
C SER A 15 1.42 -4.65 -8.24
N ILE A 16 2.61 -4.84 -7.66
CA ILE A 16 2.79 -5.35 -6.32
C ILE A 16 3.24 -4.19 -5.42
N LEU A 17 2.44 -3.90 -4.39
CA LEU A 17 2.75 -2.94 -3.34
C LEU A 17 3.26 -3.68 -2.12
N ASP A 18 4.57 -3.68 -1.91
CA ASP A 18 5.19 -4.19 -0.69
C ASP A 18 5.06 -3.10 0.39
N ILE A 19 4.25 -3.36 1.41
CA ILE A 19 4.05 -2.44 2.52
C ILE A 19 4.75 -2.94 3.77
N SER A 20 5.32 -2.02 4.55
CA SER A 20 5.98 -2.36 5.80
C SER A 20 5.78 -1.31 6.90
N GLY A 21 5.89 -1.76 8.15
CA GLY A 21 5.67 -0.93 9.34
C GLY A 21 4.22 -0.92 9.81
N GLU A 22 3.72 0.26 10.22
CA GLU A 22 2.39 0.41 10.84
C GLU A 22 1.39 1.15 9.92
N LEU A 23 0.24 0.52 9.66
CA LEU A 23 -0.85 1.12 8.90
C LEU A 23 -1.95 1.65 9.85
N ASP A 24 -2.10 2.97 9.92
CA ASP A 24 -3.11 3.67 10.72
C ASP A 24 -3.72 4.87 9.97
N ALA A 25 -4.61 5.63 10.62
CA ALA A 25 -5.30 6.78 10.03
C ALA A 25 -4.37 7.78 9.32
N HIS A 26 -3.14 7.95 9.79
CA HIS A 26 -2.18 8.90 9.21
C HIS A 26 -1.45 8.32 7.99
N THR A 27 -1.20 7.01 7.97
CA THR A 27 -0.45 6.33 6.91
C THR A 27 -1.36 5.77 5.83
N ALA A 28 -2.65 5.59 6.12
CA ALA A 28 -3.70 5.19 5.17
C ALA A 28 -3.74 6.08 3.93
N SER A 29 -3.65 7.41 4.08
CA SER A 29 -3.66 8.34 2.94
C SER A 29 -2.49 8.12 1.98
N GLN A 30 -1.33 7.64 2.46
CA GLN A 30 -0.19 7.34 1.60
C GLN A 30 -0.46 6.10 0.73
N LEU A 31 -1.07 5.06 1.31
CA LEU A 31 -1.49 3.88 0.57
C LEU A 31 -2.60 4.23 -0.43
N GLU A 32 -3.58 5.01 -0.02
CA GLU A 32 -4.69 5.48 -0.86
C GLU A 32 -4.19 6.25 -2.09
N ASN A 33 -3.26 7.21 -1.89
CA ASN A 33 -2.67 7.97 -2.99
C ASN A 33 -1.90 7.09 -3.97
N THR A 34 -1.21 6.06 -3.45
CA THR A 34 -0.48 5.09 -4.29
C THR A 34 -1.45 4.25 -5.12
N LEU A 35 -2.53 3.76 -4.50
CA LEU A 35 -3.58 2.99 -5.19
C LEU A 35 -4.28 3.83 -6.25
N LYS A 36 -4.66 5.07 -5.94
CA LYS A 36 -5.25 6.01 -6.92
C LYS A 36 -4.33 6.21 -8.12
N SER A 37 -3.03 6.43 -7.86
CA SER A 37 -2.04 6.58 -8.93
C SER A 37 -1.97 5.36 -9.84
N LEU A 38 -2.10 4.13 -9.30
CA LEU A 38 -2.14 2.92 -10.12
C LEU A 38 -3.42 2.84 -10.97
N ILE A 39 -4.57 3.17 -10.38
CA ILE A 39 -5.87 3.19 -11.06
C ILE A 39 -5.89 4.22 -12.20
N ASP A 40 -5.36 5.42 -11.96
CA ASP A 40 -5.27 6.50 -12.95
C ASP A 40 -4.38 6.09 -14.14
N ASN A 41 -3.36 5.26 -13.88
CA ASN A 41 -2.49 4.66 -14.88
C ASN A 41 -3.05 3.38 -15.52
N GLN A 42 -4.33 3.06 -15.30
CA GLN A 42 -5.02 1.87 -15.82
C GLN A 42 -4.41 0.53 -15.36
N ASN A 43 -3.65 0.53 -14.26
CA ASN A 43 -3.07 -0.67 -13.66
C ASN A 43 -4.02 -1.25 -12.61
N TYR A 44 -5.01 -2.01 -13.06
CA TYR A 44 -6.07 -2.55 -12.20
C TYR A 44 -5.74 -3.86 -11.50
N SER A 45 -4.73 -4.59 -11.96
CA SER A 45 -4.26 -5.80 -11.28
C SER A 45 -3.27 -5.41 -10.20
N ILE A 46 -3.74 -5.34 -8.96
CA ILE A 46 -2.96 -4.86 -7.81
C ILE A 46 -2.91 -5.95 -6.75
N VAL A 47 -1.71 -6.25 -6.27
CA VAL A 47 -1.47 -7.08 -5.09
C VAL A 47 -0.85 -6.20 -4.02
N VAL A 48 -1.44 -6.17 -2.84
CA VAL A 48 -0.84 -5.53 -1.66
C VAL A 48 -0.20 -6.63 -0.84
N ASN A 49 1.14 -6.63 -0.77
CA ASN A 49 1.89 -7.56 0.04
C ASN A 49 2.09 -6.97 1.45
N CYS A 50 1.33 -7.50 2.40
CA CYS A 50 1.38 -7.10 3.81
C CYS A 50 2.40 -7.89 4.64
N SER A 51 3.30 -8.68 4.03
CA SER A 51 4.24 -9.52 4.78
C SER A 51 5.22 -8.73 5.65
N GLY A 52 5.46 -7.45 5.32
CA GLY A 52 6.31 -6.55 6.11
C GLY A 52 5.54 -5.68 7.11
N LEU A 53 4.22 -5.87 7.22
CA LEU A 53 3.38 -5.05 8.09
C LEU A 53 3.46 -5.57 9.53
N ASP A 54 3.85 -4.69 10.46
CA ASP A 54 3.99 -5.01 11.88
C ASP A 54 2.65 -4.83 12.62
N TYR A 55 1.84 -3.86 12.19
CA TYR A 55 0.56 -3.54 12.81
C TYR A 55 -0.40 -2.86 11.84
N ILE A 56 -1.70 -3.14 12.00
CA ILE A 56 -2.78 -2.47 11.29
C ILE A 56 -3.88 -2.03 12.26
N ALA A 57 -4.18 -0.74 12.28
CA ALA A 57 -5.30 -0.20 13.03
C ALA A 57 -6.59 -0.26 12.21
N SER A 58 -7.75 -0.28 12.87
CA SER A 58 -9.05 -0.21 12.17
C SER A 58 -9.18 1.04 11.29
N ALA A 59 -8.59 2.16 11.70
CA ALA A 59 -8.59 3.38 10.92
C ALA A 59 -7.64 3.35 9.71
N GLY A 60 -6.75 2.36 9.62
CA GLY A 60 -5.92 2.09 8.45
C GLY A 60 -6.52 1.06 7.48
N LEU A 61 -7.58 0.35 7.89
CA LEU A 61 -8.30 -0.63 7.06
C LEU A 61 -9.40 0.00 6.20
N GLY A 62 -10.00 1.10 6.67
CA GLY A 62 -11.10 1.80 5.99
C GLY A 62 -10.58 2.72 4.91
#